data_AF-A0A1W9WCD7-F1
#
_entry.id   AF-A0A1W9WCD7-F1
#
_cell.length_a   1.000
_cell.length_b   1.000
_cell.length_c   1.000
_cell.angle_alpha   90.00
_cell.angle_beta   90.00
_cell.angle_gamma   90.00
#
_symmetry.space_group_name_H-M   'P 1'
#
loop_
_entity.id
_entity.type
_entity.pdbx_description
1 polymer ?
#
loop_
_entity_poly.entity_id
_entity_poly.type
_entity_poly.pdbx_seq_one_letter_code
_entity_poly.pdbx_strand_id
1 'polypeptide(L)' 'MKKAIIATIAIIGLTLMTNFAYAKSRKVTVCTSYFVGATMEMTCSGHFNGKTTIVNLYNKGWHYVGHIGGASQFILIFEK' A
#
# COMPACT_ATOMS: atom_id res chain seq x y z
N MET A 1 -34.70 12.42 25.87
CA MET A 1 -34.29 11.10 25.32
C MET A 1 -34.00 11.09 23.82
N LYS A 2 -34.76 11.80 22.96
CA LYS A 2 -34.54 11.80 21.49
C LYS A 2 -33.18 12.38 21.01
N LYS A 3 -32.61 13.36 21.72
CA LYS A 3 -31.34 14.02 21.32
C LYS A 3 -30.11 13.10 21.45
N ALA A 4 -30.11 12.15 22.39
CA ALA A 4 -28.97 11.27 22.62
C ALA A 4 -28.81 10.23 21.48
N ILE A 5 -29.94 9.72 20.96
CA ILE A 5 -29.96 8.70 19.90
C ILE A 5 -29.39 9.27 18.58
N ILE A 6 -29.71 10.53 18.27
CA ILE A 6 -29.23 11.20 17.04
C ILE A 6 -27.71 11.39 17.08
N ALA A 7 -27.14 11.73 18.24
CA ALA A 7 -25.70 11.89 18.39
C ALA A 7 -24.94 10.57 18.21
N THR A 8 -25.46 9.46 18.72
CA THR A 8 -24.82 8.14 18.58
C THR A 8 -24.80 7.64 17.14
N ILE A 9 -25.90 7.84 16.39
CA ILE A 9 -25.98 7.48 14.96
C ILE A 9 -24.99 8.31 14.14
N ALA A 10 -24.81 9.59 14.47
CA ALA A 10 -23.84 10.46 13.78
C ALA A 10 -22.39 10.00 14.01
N ILE A 11 -22.03 9.57 15.22
CA ILE A 11 -20.67 9.10 15.56
C ILE A 11 -20.35 7.78 14.83
N ILE A 12 -21.30 6.85 14.79
CA ILE A 12 -21.15 5.57 14.06
C ILE A 12 -21.03 5.84 12.55
N GLY A 13 -21.84 6.75 12.02
CA GLY A 13 -21.73 7.18 10.62
C GLY A 13 -20.35 7.78 10.31
N LEU A 14 -19.82 8.65 11.17
CA LEU A 14 -18.52 9.27 10.98
C LEU A 14 -17.37 8.26 11.00
N THR A 15 -17.41 7.29 11.93
CA THR A 15 -16.39 6.23 12.02
C THR A 15 -16.45 5.25 10.84
N LEU A 16 -17.64 4.93 10.32
CA LEU A 16 -17.78 4.12 9.12
C LEU A 16 -17.27 4.85 7.87
N MET A 17 -17.54 6.15 7.74
CA MET A 17 -17.05 6.97 6.63
C MET A 17 -15.53 7.12 6.65
N THR A 18 -14.91 7.28 7.82
CA THR A 18 -13.43 7.33 7.93
C THR A 18 -12.78 6.01 7.54
N ASN A 19 -13.38 4.87 7.92
CA ASN A 19 -12.86 3.55 7.54
C ASN A 19 -13.02 3.29 6.03
N PHE A 20 -14.14 3.71 5.43
CA PHE A 20 -14.36 3.57 3.99
C PHE A 20 -13.46 4.49 3.17
N ALA A 21 -13.20 5.71 3.63
CA ALA A 21 -12.25 6.62 2.99
C ALA A 21 -10.82 6.08 3.08
N TYR A 22 -10.45 5.49 4.21
CA TYR A 22 -9.14 4.86 4.40
C TYR A 22 -8.92 3.65 3.49
N ALA A 23 -9.96 2.82 3.29
CA ALA A 23 -9.89 1.68 2.38
C ALA A 23 -9.80 2.09 0.89
N LYS A 24 -10.36 3.23 0.50
CA LYS A 24 -10.44 3.68 -0.90
C LYS A 24 -9.20 4.45 -1.39
N SER A 25 -8.26 4.81 -0.50
CA SER A 25 -7.07 5.59 -0.85
C SER A 25 -5.75 4.81 -0.96
N ARG A 26 -5.77 3.48 -0.79
CA ARG A 26 -4.55 2.66 -0.89
C ARG A 26 -3.98 2.68 -2.31
N LYS A 27 -2.80 3.26 -2.47
CA LYS A 27 -2.03 3.21 -3.70
C LYS A 27 -1.26 1.89 -3.70
N VAL A 28 -1.41 1.11 -4.76
CA VAL A 28 -0.68 -0.16 -4.92
C VAL A 28 0.30 -0.05 -6.08
N THR A 29 1.51 -0.57 -5.88
CA THR A 29 2.51 -0.74 -6.93
C THR A 29 3.09 -2.15 -6.88
N VAL A 30 3.44 -2.66 -8.05
CA VAL A 30 3.98 -4.01 -8.24
C VAL A 30 5.39 -3.86 -8.79
N CYS A 31 6.35 -4.55 -8.21
CA CYS A 31 7.77 -4.40 -8.48
C CYS A 31 8.40 -5.74 -8.81
N THR A 32 9.02 -5.86 -9.98
CA THR A 32 9.85 -7.03 -10.32
C THR A 32 11.25 -6.80 -9.76
N SER A 33 11.71 -7.70 -8.89
CA SER A 33 13.05 -7.65 -8.30
C SER A 33 14.08 -8.42 -9.12
N TYR A 34 15.31 -7.91 -9.13
CA TYR A 34 16.48 -8.52 -9.75
C TYR A 34 17.75 -8.11 -8.99
N PHE A 35 18.80 -8.93 -9.07
CA PHE A 35 20.06 -8.66 -8.40
C PHE A 35 21.09 -8.04 -9.36
N VAL A 36 21.72 -6.95 -8.92
CA VAL A 36 22.88 -6.33 -9.59
C VAL A 36 24.04 -6.37 -8.61
N GLY A 37 24.94 -7.35 -8.78
CA GLY A 37 25.96 -7.65 -7.79
C GLY A 37 25.34 -8.07 -6.44
N ALA A 38 25.68 -7.36 -5.37
CA ALA A 38 25.13 -7.58 -4.03
C ALA A 38 23.86 -6.76 -3.73
N THR A 39 23.38 -5.95 -4.69
CA THR A 39 22.25 -5.04 -4.49
C THR A 39 20.99 -5.61 -5.14
N MET A 40 19.88 -5.66 -4.38
CA MET A 40 18.56 -5.97 -4.92
C MET A 40 17.93 -4.69 -5.49
N GLU A 41 17.82 -4.64 -6.81
CA GLU A 41 17.10 -3.59 -7.54
C GLU A 41 15.70 -4.07 -7.94
N MET A 42 14.84 -3.12 -8.27
CA MET A 42 13.47 -3.40 -8.70
C MET A 42 13.04 -2.47 -9.81
N THR A 43 12.20 -2.98 -10.71
CA THR A 43 11.42 -2.15 -11.64
C THR A 43 9.96 -2.25 -11.25
N CYS A 44 9.36 -1.11 -10.94
CA CYS A 44 7.98 -1.02 -10.47
C CYS A 44 7.03 -0.44 -11.52
N SER A 45 5.77 -0.87 -11.46
CA SER A 45 4.66 -0.40 -12.26
C SER A 45 3.40 -0.10 -11.41
N GLY A 46 2.54 0.78 -11.91
CA GLY A 46 1.29 1.19 -11.27
C GLY A 46 1.36 2.63 -10.73
N HIS A 47 1.13 2.79 -9.42
CA HIS A 47 1.21 4.11 -8.78
C HIS A 47 2.64 4.63 -8.57
N PHE A 48 3.63 3.73 -8.57
CA PHE A 48 5.04 4.07 -8.64
C PHE A 48 5.63 3.43 -9.90
N ASN A 49 6.11 4.24 -10.82
CA ASN A 49 6.70 3.77 -12.08
C ASN A 49 8.21 4.04 -12.10
N GLY A 50 8.99 3.02 -12.43
CA GLY A 50 10.42 3.13 -12.70
C GLY A 50 11.30 2.25 -11.83
N LYS A 51 12.62 2.43 -11.99
CA LYS A 51 13.64 1.69 -11.26
C LYS A 51 13.80 2.22 -9.85
N THR A 52 13.94 1.32 -8.88
CA THR A 52 14.10 1.68 -7.48
C THR A 52 14.72 0.57 -6.65
N THR A 53 14.94 0.86 -5.37
CA THR A 53 15.36 -0.10 -4.35
C THR A 53 14.32 -0.15 -3.25
N ILE A 54 14.34 -1.23 -2.46
CA ILE A 54 13.35 -1.43 -1.39
C ILE A 54 13.45 -0.33 -0.33
N VAL A 55 14.68 0.11 -0.03
CA VAL A 55 14.97 1.21 0.89
C VAL A 55 14.33 2.51 0.40
N ASN A 56 14.44 2.82 -0.89
CA ASN A 56 13.85 4.04 -1.44
C ASN A 56 12.32 4.02 -1.44
N LEU A 57 11.70 2.85 -1.60
CA LEU A 57 10.24 2.70 -1.44
C LEU A 57 9.82 2.98 0.00
N TYR A 58 10.50 2.41 0.99
CA TYR A 58 10.22 2.68 2.41
C TYR A 58 10.39 4.17 2.75
N ASN A 59 11.46 4.82 2.27
CA ASN A 59 11.67 6.26 2.46
C ASN A 59 10.55 7.11 1.84
N LYS A 60 9.88 6.61 0.80
CA LYS A 60 8.73 7.25 0.16
C LYS A 60 7.39 6.88 0.81
N GLY A 61 7.41 6.13 1.91
CA GLY A 61 6.22 5.72 2.67
C GLY A 61 5.44 4.57 2.05
N TRP A 62 6.10 3.73 1.24
CA TRP A 62 5.51 2.48 0.75
C TRP A 62 5.79 1.35 1.73
N HIS A 63 4.86 0.42 1.86
CA HIS A 63 4.95 -0.75 2.74
C HIS A 63 4.82 -2.04 1.93
N TYR A 64 5.70 -3.00 2.19
CA TYR A 64 5.63 -4.31 1.58
C TYR A 64 4.44 -5.10 2.12
N VAL A 65 3.60 -5.63 1.23
CA VAL A 65 2.39 -6.37 1.61
C VAL A 65 2.40 -7.84 1.21
N GLY A 66 3.27 -8.22 0.27
CA GLY A 66 3.33 -9.60 -0.19
C GLY A 66 4.18 -9.76 -1.45
N HIS A 67 4.37 -11.01 -1.84
CA HIS A 67 5.10 -11.35 -3.05
C HIS A 67 4.39 -12.48 -3.79
N ILE A 68 4.66 -12.53 -5.09
CA ILE A 68 4.37 -13.68 -5.95
C ILE A 68 5.74 -14.25 -6.33
N GLY A 69 6.02 -15.48 -5.87
CA GLY A 69 7.26 -16.18 -6.16
C GLY A 69 7.26 -16.77 -7.56
N GLY A 70 8.31 -16.49 -8.33
CA GLY A 70 8.65 -17.17 -9.59
C GLY A 70 10.06 -17.75 -9.53
N ALA A 71 10.40 -18.65 -10.46
CA ALA A 71 11.66 -19.42 -10.44
C ALA A 71 12.95 -18.58 -10.51
N SER A 72 12.89 -17.33 -11.02
CA SER A 72 14.08 -16.48 -11.20
C SER A 72 13.87 -15.01 -10.83
N GLN A 73 12.64 -14.63 -10.48
CA GLN A 73 12.26 -13.26 -10.19
C GLN A 73 11.15 -13.27 -9.13
N PHE A 74 11.25 -12.37 -8.15
CA PHE A 74 10.14 -12.13 -7.21
C PHE A 74 9.38 -10.89 -7.67
N ILE A 75 8.07 -11.03 -7.78
CA ILE A 75 7.17 -9.90 -7.92
C ILE A 75 6.79 -9.48 -6.50
N LEU A 76 7.16 -8.26 -6.12
CA LEU A 76 6.92 -7.68 -4.81
C LEU A 76 5.78 -6.67 -4.91
N ILE A 77 4.84 -6.72 -3.98
CA ILE A 77 3.67 -5.84 -3.95
C ILE A 77 3.85 -4.87 -2.79
N PHE A 78 3.63 -3.58 -3.07
CA PHE A 78 3.73 -2.51 -2.09
C PHE A 78 2.46 -1.67 -2.07
N GLU A 79 2.10 -1.17 -0.88
CA GLU A 79 0.98 -0.25 -0.68
C GLU A 79 1.40 1.06 0.00
N LYS A 80 0.64 2.13 -0.20
CA LYS A 80 0.78 3.43 0.46
C LYS A 80 -0.58 4.07 0.73
#